data_AF-A0A853KB36-F1
#
_entry.id   AF-A0A853KB36-F1
#
_cell.length_a   1.000
_cell.length_b   1.000
_cell.length_c   1.000
_cell.angle_alpha   90.00
_cell.angle_beta   90.00
_cell.angle_gamma   90.00
#
_symmetry.space_group_name_H-M   'P 1'
#
loop_
_entity.id
_entity.type
_entity.pdbx_description
1 polymer ?
#
loop_
_entity_poly.entity_id
_entity_poly.type
_entity_poly.pdbx_seq_one_letter_code
_entity_poly.pdbx_strand_id
1 'polypeptide(L)'
;MDESIGTDKEGNDLTLRDVLGSDPDELERYVGERIEQERLRSYLHVLDTREQKVICLRYGLLDGVEWTQNQIAEHLNISRSYVSRIEARALTKLQHALHPRPKSAPRSHLRVMRSSHPGQSR
;
A
#
# COMPACT_ATOMS: atom_id res chain seq x y z
N MET A 1 -2.63 -2.92 -32.80
CA MET A 1 -1.80 -3.72 -33.71
C MET A 1 -1.43 -4.94 -32.91
N ASP A 2 -2.05 -6.08 -33.18
CA ASP A 2 -1.77 -7.33 -32.49
C ASP A 2 -0.56 -7.97 -33.18
N GLU A 3 0.56 -8.04 -32.46
CA GLU A 3 1.83 -8.57 -32.99
C GLU A 3 1.75 -10.11 -33.06
N SER A 4 1.91 -10.65 -34.27
CA SER A 4 1.94 -12.10 -34.50
C SER A 4 3.26 -12.67 -33.98
N ILE A 5 3.18 -13.67 -33.11
CA ILE A 5 4.34 -14.30 -32.46
C ILE A 5 4.68 -15.66 -33.07
N GLY A 6 3.88 -16.13 -34.03
CA GLY A 6 4.12 -17.39 -34.72
C GLY A 6 2.88 -17.88 -35.45
N THR A 7 2.92 -19.13 -35.90
CA THR A 7 1.81 -19.77 -36.61
C THR A 7 1.47 -21.09 -35.92
N ASP A 8 0.19 -21.40 -35.75
CA ASP A 8 -0.24 -22.67 -35.17
C ASP A 8 -0.01 -23.84 -36.16
N LYS A 9 -0.25 -25.06 -35.70
CA LYS A 9 -0.16 -26.31 -36.48
C LYS A 9 -1.12 -26.36 -37.69
N GLU A 10 -2.10 -25.46 -37.75
CA GLU A 10 -3.13 -25.36 -38.78
C GLU A 10 -2.88 -24.17 -39.72
N GLY A 11 -1.81 -23.40 -39.50
CA GLY A 11 -1.39 -22.28 -40.35
C GLY A 11 -2.06 -20.94 -40.02
N ASN A 12 -2.74 -20.82 -38.86
CA ASN A 12 -3.28 -19.54 -38.40
C ASN A 12 -2.21 -18.74 -37.66
N ASP A 13 -2.20 -17.41 -37.85
CA ASP A 13 -1.34 -16.51 -37.09
C ASP A 13 -1.71 -16.58 -35.59
N LEU A 14 -0.76 -17.05 -34.77
CA LEU A 14 -0.85 -17.03 -33.33
C LEU A 14 -0.49 -15.63 -32.85
N THR A 15 -1.46 -14.96 -32.23
CA THR A 15 -1.20 -13.69 -31.56
C THR A 15 -0.74 -13.93 -30.13
N LEU A 16 -0.02 -12.97 -29.56
CA LEU A 16 0.39 -13.01 -28.14
C LEU A 16 -0.82 -13.20 -27.20
N ARG A 17 -2.00 -12.75 -27.61
CA ARG A 17 -3.28 -12.88 -26.89
C ARG A 17 -3.79 -14.33 -26.85
N ASP A 18 -3.60 -15.09 -27.93
CA ASP A 18 -4.03 -16.50 -28.01
C ASP A 18 -3.17 -17.42 -27.13
N VAL A 19 -1.90 -17.06 -26.96
CA VAL A 19 -0.94 -17.80 -26.11
C VAL A 19 -1.06 -17.42 -24.63
N LEU A 20 -1.30 -16.13 -24.34
CA LEU A 20 -1.43 -15.66 -22.95
C LEU A 20 -2.79 -15.95 -22.32
N GLY A 21 -3.81 -16.31 -23.10
CA GLY A 21 -5.05 -16.94 -22.61
C GLY A 21 -5.87 -16.15 -21.57
N SER A 22 -5.52 -14.90 -21.29
CA SER A 22 -6.19 -14.07 -20.29
C SER A 22 -6.80 -12.83 -20.94
N ASP A 23 -7.99 -12.49 -20.45
CA ASP A 23 -8.64 -11.21 -20.74
C ASP A 23 -7.62 -10.08 -20.48
N PRO A 24 -7.38 -9.15 -21.43
CA PRO A 24 -6.46 -8.03 -21.20
C PRO A 24 -6.77 -7.26 -19.91
N ASP A 25 -8.04 -7.19 -19.49
CA ASP A 25 -8.46 -6.59 -18.23
C ASP A 25 -7.95 -7.37 -17.01
N GLU A 26 -7.88 -8.71 -17.12
CA GLU A 26 -7.34 -9.57 -16.06
C GLU A 26 -5.82 -9.44 -15.94
N LEU A 27 -5.11 -9.33 -17.06
CA LEU A 27 -3.67 -9.10 -17.08
C LEU A 27 -3.32 -7.73 -16.48
N GLU A 28 -4.03 -6.68 -16.88
CA GLU A 28 -3.81 -5.33 -16.35
C GLU A 28 -4.05 -5.29 -14.83
N ARG A 29 -5.13 -5.91 -14.36
CA ARG A 29 -5.43 -6.05 -12.93
C ARG A 29 -4.32 -6.79 -12.19
N TYR A 30 -3.87 -7.93 -12.71
CA TYR A 30 -2.81 -8.71 -12.09
C TYR A 30 -1.51 -7.92 -11.95
N VAL A 31 -1.09 -7.22 -13.02
CA VAL A 31 0.12 -6.38 -12.99
C VAL A 31 -0.04 -5.23 -12.00
N GLY A 32 -1.21 -4.58 -11.97
CA GLY A 32 -1.53 -3.52 -11.02
C GLY A 32 -1.45 -3.99 -9.56
N GLU A 33 -2.07 -5.13 -9.24
CA GLU A 33 -2.02 -5.74 -7.90
C GLU A 33 -0.58 -6.01 -7.46
N ARG A 34 0.28 -6.50 -8.36
CA ARG A 34 1.69 -6.79 -8.08
C ARG A 34 2.52 -5.55 -7.81
N ILE A 35 2.31 -4.48 -8.57
CA ILE A 35 2.99 -3.19 -8.34
C ILE A 35 2.62 -2.63 -6.97
N GLU A 36 1.34 -2.64 -6.60
CA GLU A 36 0.88 -2.13 -5.31
C GLU A 36 1.41 -2.97 -4.13
N GLN A 37 1.49 -4.29 -4.29
CA GLN A 37 2.07 -5.17 -3.27
C GLN A 37 3.58 -4.92 -3.09
N GLU A 38 4.32 -4.66 -4.17
CA GLU A 38 5.75 -4.32 -4.08
C GLU A 38 5.95 -2.95 -3.43
N ARG A 39 5.08 -1.98 -3.74
CA ARG A 39 5.07 -0.69 -3.06
C ARG A 39 4.81 -0.86 -1.57
N LEU A 40 3.84 -1.67 -1.17
CA LEU A 40 3.55 -1.95 0.25
C LEU A 40 4.73 -2.61 0.96
N ARG A 41 5.40 -3.57 0.30
CA ARG A 41 6.62 -4.22 0.81
C ARG A 41 7.71 -3.21 1.16
N SER A 42 7.89 -2.17 0.34
CA SER A 42 8.89 -1.13 0.59
C SER A 42 8.68 -0.37 1.92
N TYR A 43 7.46 -0.35 2.46
CA TYR A 43 7.12 0.31 3.72
C TYR A 43 7.13 -0.62 4.94
N LEU A 44 7.33 -1.93 4.79
CA LEU A 44 7.30 -2.87 5.92
C LEU A 44 8.36 -2.55 6.98
N HIS A 45 9.43 -1.84 6.62
CA HIS A 45 10.49 -1.41 7.54
C HIS A 45 9.99 -0.49 8.69
N VAL A 46 8.82 0.15 8.56
CA VAL A 46 8.23 1.00 9.62
C VAL A 46 7.54 0.19 10.72
N LEU A 47 7.33 -1.10 10.47
CA LEU A 47 6.67 -2.02 11.38
C LEU A 47 7.70 -2.77 12.21
N ASP A 48 7.33 -3.16 13.44
CA ASP A 48 8.14 -4.08 14.21
C ASP A 48 8.07 -5.51 13.65
N THR A 49 8.96 -6.40 14.07
CA THR A 49 9.04 -7.77 13.55
C THR A 49 7.72 -8.56 13.69
N ARG A 50 6.95 -8.31 14.75
CA ARG A 50 5.69 -9.03 14.99
C ARG A 50 4.58 -8.50 14.10
N GLU A 51 4.51 -7.17 13.95
CA GLU A 51 3.62 -6.48 13.01
C GLU A 51 3.90 -6.89 11.56
N GLN A 52 5.17 -6.88 11.14
CA GLN A 52 5.57 -7.33 9.80
C GLN A 52 5.09 -8.74 9.53
N LYS A 53 5.30 -9.67 10.48
CA LYS A 53 4.90 -11.07 10.30
C LYS A 53 3.38 -11.22 10.16
N VAL A 54 2.59 -10.52 10.99
CA VAL A 54 1.11 -10.54 10.88
C VAL A 54 0.65 -9.96 9.54
N ILE A 55 1.20 -8.82 9.11
CA ILE A 55 0.84 -8.17 7.84
C ILE A 55 1.26 -9.02 6.63
N CYS A 56 2.45 -9.61 6.66
CA CYS A 56 2.91 -10.47 5.56
C CYS A 56 2.01 -11.68 5.36
N LEU A 57 1.61 -12.37 6.44
CA LEU A 57 0.69 -13.51 6.38
C LEU A 57 -0.71 -13.06 5.97
N ARG A 58 -1.20 -11.94 6.52
CA ARG A 58 -2.57 -11.47 6.29
C ARG A 58 -2.85 -11.16 4.83
N TYR A 59 -1.87 -10.58 4.13
CA TYR A 59 -2.00 -10.06 2.77
C TYR A 59 -1.11 -10.79 1.75
N GLY A 60 -0.58 -11.97 2.09
CA GLY A 60 0.24 -12.77 1.18
C GLY A 60 1.47 -12.05 0.64
N LEU A 61 2.11 -11.20 1.44
CA LEU A 61 3.24 -10.38 0.97
C LEU A 61 4.55 -11.16 0.84
N LEU A 62 4.57 -12.47 1.07
CA LEU A 62 5.76 -13.31 0.88
C LEU A 62 5.54 -14.32 -0.24
N ASP A 63 4.49 -15.12 -0.11
CA ASP A 63 4.15 -16.27 -0.96
C ASP A 63 2.89 -16.06 -1.81
N GLY A 64 2.22 -14.90 -1.69
CA GLY A 64 0.95 -14.62 -2.36
C GLY A 64 -0.27 -15.23 -1.66
N VAL A 65 -0.10 -15.94 -0.53
CA VAL A 65 -1.19 -16.62 0.16
C VAL A 65 -1.68 -15.76 1.31
N GLU A 66 -2.95 -15.36 1.26
CA GLU A 66 -3.59 -14.64 2.34
C GLU A 66 -4.08 -15.57 3.45
N TRP A 67 -3.81 -15.20 4.69
CA TRP A 67 -4.27 -15.92 5.87
C TRP A 67 -5.34 -15.13 6.60
N THR A 68 -6.35 -15.82 7.13
CA THR A 68 -7.32 -15.22 8.05
C THR A 68 -6.68 -14.94 9.42
N GLN A 69 -7.27 -14.01 10.18
CA GLN A 69 -6.82 -13.75 11.56
C GLN A 69 -6.83 -15.00 12.44
N ASN A 70 -7.75 -15.95 12.21
CA ASN A 70 -7.82 -17.21 12.95
C ASN A 70 -6.64 -18.12 12.61
N GLN A 71 -6.36 -18.32 11.33
CA GLN A 71 -5.20 -19.12 10.89
C GLN A 71 -3.88 -18.52 11.41
N ILE A 72 -3.75 -17.19 11.39
CA ILE A 72 -2.58 -16.49 11.96
C ILE A 72 -2.51 -16.69 13.47
N ALA A 73 -3.64 -16.60 14.17
CA ALA A 73 -3.72 -16.78 15.61
C ALA A 73 -3.26 -18.18 16.04
N GLU A 74 -3.75 -19.21 15.33
CA GLU A 74 -3.35 -20.60 15.51
C GLU A 74 -1.85 -20.77 15.22
N HIS A 75 -1.38 -20.28 14.07
CA HIS A 75 0.03 -20.39 13.67
C HIS A 75 1.00 -19.70 14.63
N LEU A 76 0.61 -18.55 15.17
CA LEU A 76 1.45 -17.75 16.06
C LEU A 76 1.21 -18.02 17.55
N ASN A 77 0.34 -19.00 17.88
CA ASN A 77 -0.09 -19.39 19.21
C ASN A 77 -0.50 -18.18 20.09
N ILE A 78 -1.37 -17.33 19.56
CA ILE A 78 -1.94 -16.16 20.26
C ILE A 78 -3.44 -16.06 20.00
N SER A 79 -4.16 -15.22 20.75
CA SER A 79 -5.58 -15.02 20.49
C SER A 79 -5.83 -14.26 19.19
N ARG A 80 -6.92 -14.60 18.49
CA ARG A 80 -7.44 -13.85 17.34
C ARG A 80 -7.58 -12.35 17.64
N SER A 81 -8.13 -12.01 18.81
CA SER A 81 -8.26 -10.62 19.24
C SER A 81 -6.91 -9.91 19.39
N TYR A 82 -5.84 -10.63 19.72
CA TYR A 82 -4.51 -10.05 19.73
C TYR A 82 -3.95 -9.83 18.32
N VAL A 83 -4.16 -10.78 17.39
CA VAL A 83 -3.83 -10.59 15.96
C VAL A 83 -4.54 -9.34 15.41
N SER A 84 -5.84 -9.20 15.67
CA SER A 84 -6.61 -8.04 15.24
C SER A 84 -6.03 -6.71 15.74
N ARG A 85 -5.59 -6.65 17.01
CA ARG A 85 -4.94 -5.45 17.56
C ARG A 85 -3.56 -5.18 16.95
N ILE A 86 -2.79 -6.22 16.61
CA ILE A 86 -1.50 -6.06 15.91
C ILE A 86 -1.76 -5.49 14.51
N GLU A 87 -2.69 -6.09 13.76
CA GLU A 87 -3.08 -5.66 12.41
C GLU A 87 -3.53 -4.19 12.40
N ALA A 88 -4.44 -3.80 13.29
CA ALA A 88 -4.93 -2.41 13.35
C ALA A 88 -3.79 -1.39 13.60
N ARG A 89 -2.84 -1.71 14.49
CA ARG A 89 -1.69 -0.84 14.77
C ARG A 89 -0.75 -0.76 13.58
N ALA A 90 -0.44 -1.90 12.96
CA ALA A 90 0.42 -1.97 11.79
C ALA A 90 -0.17 -1.19 10.61
N LEU A 91 -1.46 -1.37 10.31
CA LEU A 91 -2.16 -0.61 9.26
C LEU A 91 -2.12 0.89 9.51
N THR A 92 -2.28 1.33 10.77
CA THR A 92 -2.14 2.76 11.13
C THR A 92 -0.74 3.30 10.81
N LYS A 93 0.31 2.54 11.14
CA LYS A 93 1.70 2.92 10.84
C LYS A 93 1.96 3.00 9.34
N LEU A 94 1.50 1.99 8.58
CA LEU A 94 1.65 1.95 7.12
C LEU A 94 0.91 3.12 6.46
N GLN A 95 -0.32 3.42 6.89
CA GLN A 95 -1.08 4.58 6.37
C GLN A 95 -0.34 5.91 6.57
N HIS A 96 0.26 6.12 7.75
CA HIS A 96 1.06 7.32 8.00
C HIS A 96 2.34 7.39 7.15
N ALA A 97 2.96 6.24 6.86
CA ALA A 97 4.15 6.18 6.02
C ALA A 97 3.83 6.42 4.53
N LEU A 98 2.68 5.91 4.06
CA LEU A 98 2.19 6.09 2.69
C LEU A 98 1.73 7.54 2.43
N HIS A 99 1.07 8.16 3.41
CA HIS A 99 0.58 9.53 3.31
C HIS A 99 1.21 10.40 4.41
N PRO A 100 2.49 10.78 4.27
CA PRO A 100 3.12 11.67 5.23
C PRO A 100 2.34 13.00 5.24
N ARG A 101 1.70 13.32 6.37
CA ARG A 101 1.08 14.64 6.52
C ARG A 101 2.16 15.69 6.27
N PRO A 102 1.91 16.73 5.46
CA PRO A 102 2.87 17.81 5.30
C PRO A 102 3.18 18.35 6.70
N LYS A 103 4.46 18.42 7.07
CA LYS A 103 4.90 19.05 8.32
C LYS A 103 4.26 20.43 8.34
N SER A 104 3.33 20.66 9.27
CA SER A 104 2.65 21.93 9.40
C SER A 104 3.71 23.04 9.45
N ALA A 105 3.60 24.01 8.54
CA ALA A 105 4.44 25.19 8.54
C ALA A 105 4.44 25.78 9.96
N PRO A 106 5.59 26.27 10.47
CA PRO A 106 5.64 26.84 11.81
C PRO A 106 4.55 27.92 11.90
N ARG A 107 3.72 27.84 12.95
CA ARG A 107 2.67 28.81 13.22
C ARG A 107 3.35 30.18 13.26
N SER A 108 3.26 30.93 12.16
CA SER A 108 3.70 32.31 12.10
C SER A 108 2.88 33.06 13.13
N HIS A 109 3.52 33.36 14.26
CA HIS A 109 2.97 34.18 15.32
C HIS A 109 2.65 35.52 14.65
N LEU A 110 1.37 35.74 14.31
CA LEU A 110 0.92 37.00 13.74
C LEU A 110 1.07 38.03 14.85
N ARG A 111 2.23 38.70 14.86
CA ARG A 111 2.53 39.81 15.75
C ARG A 111 1.55 40.92 15.42
N VAL A 112 0.49 41.05 16.21
CA VAL A 112 -0.39 42.21 16.18
C VAL A 112 0.48 43.41 16.51
N MET A 113 0.89 44.16 15.50
CA MET A 113 1.49 45.47 15.69
C MET A 113 0.38 46.38 16.18
N ARG A 114 0.33 46.59 17.50
CA ARG A 114 -0.36 47.74 18.10
C ARG A 114 0.32 49.00 17.57
N SER A 115 -0.31 49.67 16.61
CA SER A 115 0.02 51.05 16.26
C SER A 115 -0.55 51.96 17.34
N SER A 116 0.22 52.17 18.42
CA SER A 116 0.12 53.41 19.19
C SER A 116 0.78 54.51 18.37
N HIS A 117 -0.01 55.46 17.86
CA HIS A 117 0.51 56.77 17.50
C HIS A 117 0.13 57.75 18.61
N PRO A 118 1.10 58.43 19.25
CA PRO A 118 0.84 59.47 20.23
C PRO A 118 0.43 60.77 19.54
N GLY A 119 -0.35 61.58 20.26
CA GLY A 119 -0.92 62.82 19.76
C GLY A 119 0.11 63.88 19.35
N GLN A 120 -0.36 64.76 18.46
CA GLN A 120 0.09 66.15 18.33
C GLN A 120 -1.20 66.97 18.30
N SER A 121 -1.56 67.62 19.40
CA SER A 121 -1.30 69.04 19.67
C SER A 121 -1.72 69.95 18.53
N ARG A 122 -2.87 70.60 18.70
CA ARG A 122 -3.07 72.03 18.43
C ARG A 122 -4.02 72.60 19.48
#